data_AF-A0AA39UWE1-F1
#
_entry.id   AF-A0AA39UWE1-F1
#
_cell.length_a   1.000
_cell.length_b   1.000
_cell.length_c   1.000
_cell.angle_alpha   90.00
_cell.angle_beta   90.00
_cell.angle_gamma   90.00
#
_symmetry.space_group_name_H-M   'P 1'
#
loop_
_entity.id
_entity.type
_entity.pdbx_description
1 polymer ?
#
loop_
_entity_poly.entity_id
_entity_poly.type
_entity_poly.pdbx_seq_one_letter_code
_entity_poly.pdbx_strand_id
1 'polypeptide(L)'
;MTSNIQNSVPHSDDTSGRSVIDWTVRIRANAHELNGSFSVLIFLDDVPDDPHLWKSSPSYVGGYSAFVSSTPDQQPALTQGFTHLSNWIAEKTKLGSFDPGVVVPFLKDKLSWRVQMAGGVAVELTKVTSLEVTVLATPLTLEPGAVFPTPGETQFYPNITAGRIGGSRSERVSEE
;
A
#
# COMPACT_ATOMS: atom_id res chain seq x y z
N MET A 1 58.88 -31.40 0.91
CA MET A 1 58.37 -30.03 0.69
C MET A 1 56.89 -30.17 0.38
N THR A 2 56.11 -29.48 1.20
CA THR A 2 54.67 -29.47 1.46
C THR A 2 53.71 -29.74 0.29
N SER A 3 52.86 -30.78 0.46
CA SER A 3 51.61 -30.96 -0.28
C SER A 3 50.53 -30.02 0.27
N ASN A 4 49.97 -29.17 -0.58
CA ASN A 4 48.84 -28.30 -0.26
C ASN A 4 47.52 -29.06 -0.48
N ILE A 5 46.85 -29.45 0.60
CA ILE A 5 45.46 -29.92 0.56
C ILE A 5 44.59 -28.66 0.61
N GLN A 6 44.02 -28.32 -0.54
CA GLN A 6 43.08 -27.21 -0.67
C GLN A 6 41.73 -27.68 -0.13
N ASN A 7 41.48 -27.44 1.16
CA ASN A 7 40.18 -27.65 1.80
C ASN A 7 39.13 -26.81 1.07
N SER A 8 38.27 -27.48 0.31
CA SER A 8 37.07 -26.91 -0.28
C SER A 8 36.05 -26.76 0.85
N VAL A 9 35.75 -25.53 1.23
CA VAL A 9 34.59 -25.23 2.07
C VAL A 9 33.35 -25.49 1.19
N PRO A 10 32.41 -26.36 1.58
CA PRO A 10 31.16 -26.47 0.83
C PRO A 10 30.43 -25.13 0.98
N HIS A 11 30.31 -24.39 -0.13
CA HIS A 11 29.29 -23.36 -0.26
C HIS A 11 27.96 -24.11 -0.16
N SER A 12 27.30 -24.01 0.99
CA SER A 12 25.90 -24.38 1.12
C SER A 12 25.13 -23.46 0.19
N ASP A 13 24.90 -23.95 -1.03
CA ASP A 13 24.03 -23.35 -2.02
C ASP A 13 22.64 -23.30 -1.37
N ASP A 14 22.26 -22.11 -0.92
CA ASP A 14 20.94 -21.85 -0.36
C ASP A 14 19.93 -21.95 -1.52
N THR A 15 19.56 -23.20 -1.80
CA THR A 15 18.66 -23.63 -2.87
C THR A 15 17.20 -23.31 -2.57
N SER A 16 16.93 -22.65 -1.45
CA SER A 16 15.59 -22.22 -1.07
C SER A 16 15.32 -20.83 -1.67
N GLY A 17 14.34 -20.72 -2.56
CA GLY A 17 13.88 -19.43 -3.08
C GLY A 17 13.51 -18.47 -1.95
N ARG A 18 13.74 -17.17 -2.15
CA ARG A 18 13.37 -16.14 -1.15
C ARG A 18 11.93 -15.73 -1.36
N SER A 19 11.11 -15.79 -0.32
CA SER A 19 9.73 -15.33 -0.35
C SER A 19 9.52 -14.10 0.53
N VAL A 20 8.69 -13.17 0.08
CA VAL A 20 8.24 -12.00 0.84
C VAL A 20 6.81 -11.66 0.44
N ILE A 21 6.04 -11.03 1.32
CA ILE A 21 4.69 -10.55 1.00
C ILE A 21 4.77 -9.05 0.69
N ASP A 22 4.35 -8.65 -0.51
CA ASP A 22 4.18 -7.25 -0.86
C ASP A 22 2.80 -6.75 -0.39
N TRP A 23 2.80 -5.74 0.46
CA TRP A 23 1.61 -5.07 0.96
C TRP A 23 1.35 -3.80 0.16
N THR A 24 0.16 -3.71 -0.42
CA THR A 24 -0.25 -2.59 -1.25
C THR A 24 -1.62 -2.06 -0.85
N VAL A 25 -1.79 -0.74 -0.84
CA VAL A 25 -3.10 -0.10 -0.73
C VAL A 25 -3.63 0.19 -2.12
N ARG A 26 -4.81 -0.35 -2.43
CA ARG A 26 -5.61 0.04 -3.58
C ARG A 26 -6.58 1.14 -3.17
N ILE A 27 -6.56 2.22 -3.91
CA ILE A 27 -7.45 3.38 -3.75
C ILE A 27 -8.37 3.41 -4.96
N ARG A 28 -9.67 3.50 -4.74
CA ARG A 28 -10.67 3.71 -5.79
C ARG A 28 -11.51 4.93 -5.47
N ALA A 29 -11.73 5.81 -6.44
CA ALA A 29 -12.61 6.96 -6.30
C ALA A 29 -13.15 7.39 -7.68
N ASN A 30 -14.26 8.10 -7.70
CA ASN A 30 -14.75 8.80 -8.87
C ASN A 30 -13.92 10.08 -9.05
N ALA A 31 -13.19 10.16 -10.16
CA ALA A 31 -12.27 11.27 -10.45
C ALA A 31 -12.98 12.63 -10.53
N HIS A 32 -14.29 12.66 -10.80
CA HIS A 32 -15.07 13.89 -10.95
C HIS A 32 -15.90 14.27 -9.71
N GLU A 33 -15.81 13.51 -8.60
CA GLU A 33 -16.68 13.70 -7.43
C GLU A 33 -16.52 15.06 -6.74
N LEU A 34 -15.34 15.68 -6.84
CA LEU A 34 -15.03 16.96 -6.20
C LEU A 34 -15.00 18.15 -7.17
N ASN A 35 -15.49 17.98 -8.41
CA ASN A 35 -15.48 19.02 -9.46
C ASN A 35 -14.09 19.66 -9.71
N GLY A 36 -13.03 18.91 -9.43
CA GLY A 36 -11.65 19.36 -9.56
C GLY A 36 -10.68 18.26 -9.19
N SER A 37 -9.40 18.50 -9.46
CA SER A 37 -8.35 17.53 -9.17
C SER A 37 -8.10 17.39 -7.67
N PHE A 38 -7.95 16.16 -7.20
CA PHE A 38 -7.71 15.84 -5.80
C PHE A 38 -6.70 14.71 -5.65
N SER A 39 -6.10 14.62 -4.47
CA SER A 39 -5.22 13.54 -4.06
C SER A 39 -5.77 12.84 -2.83
N VAL A 40 -5.76 11.52 -2.84
CA VAL A 40 -5.92 10.67 -1.66
C VAL A 40 -4.52 10.32 -1.17
N LEU A 41 -4.20 10.71 0.06
CA LEU A 41 -2.90 10.51 0.69
C LEU A 41 -3.00 9.38 1.72
N ILE A 42 -2.04 8.47 1.71
CA ILE A 42 -1.95 7.32 2.60
C ILE A 42 -0.83 7.55 3.61
N PHE A 43 -1.13 7.24 4.86
CA PHE A 43 -0.25 7.40 6.00
C PHE A 43 -0.17 6.12 6.83
N LEU A 44 0.99 5.90 7.42
CA LEU A 44 1.22 4.94 8.48
C LEU A 44 1.76 5.70 9.69
N ASP A 45 1.06 5.63 10.81
CA ASP A 45 1.20 6.48 12.02
C ASP A 45 0.50 7.85 11.91
N ASP A 46 0.88 8.77 12.79
CA ASP A 46 0.20 10.03 13.05
C ASP A 46 0.24 10.96 11.83
N VAL A 47 -0.90 11.60 11.56
CA VAL A 47 -1.03 12.58 10.47
C VAL A 47 -1.01 13.98 11.09
N PRO A 48 -0.13 14.90 10.64
CA PRO A 48 -0.14 16.28 11.10
C PRO A 48 -1.52 16.94 10.89
N ASP A 49 -1.91 17.85 11.78
CA ASP A 49 -3.19 18.57 11.63
C ASP A 49 -3.17 19.53 10.44
N ASP A 50 -2.01 20.14 10.14
CA ASP A 50 -1.84 21.06 9.03
C ASP A 50 -1.76 20.30 7.68
N PRO A 51 -2.72 20.50 6.76
CA PRO A 51 -2.73 19.85 5.45
C PRO A 51 -1.53 20.17 4.57
N HIS A 52 -0.88 21.31 4.77
CA HIS A 52 0.31 21.69 4.00
C HIS A 52 1.53 20.83 4.36
N LEU A 53 1.52 20.19 5.53
CA LEU A 53 2.59 19.32 6.01
C LEU A 53 2.36 17.84 5.67
N TRP A 54 1.18 17.48 5.14
CA TRP A 54 0.83 16.08 4.89
C TRP A 54 1.82 15.36 3.98
N LYS A 55 2.18 15.96 2.84
CA LYS A 55 3.11 15.32 1.88
C LYS A 55 4.57 15.26 2.34
N SER A 56 4.95 16.10 3.30
CA SER A 56 6.29 16.10 3.90
C SER A 56 6.35 15.31 5.21
N SER A 57 5.21 14.78 5.68
CA SER A 57 5.14 14.02 6.92
C SER A 57 5.98 12.73 6.83
N PRO A 58 6.72 12.35 7.88
CA PRO A 58 7.40 11.05 7.94
C PRO A 58 6.45 9.86 7.84
N SER A 59 5.19 10.04 8.27
CA SER A 59 4.13 9.04 8.17
C SER A 59 3.53 8.91 6.77
N TYR A 60 3.81 9.85 5.86
CA TYR A 60 3.28 9.79 4.50
C TYR A 60 4.00 8.72 3.68
N VAL A 61 3.22 7.76 3.17
CA VAL A 61 3.74 6.62 2.40
C VAL A 61 3.64 6.87 0.90
N GLY A 62 2.57 7.54 0.47
CA GLY A 62 2.26 7.74 -0.93
C GLY A 62 0.77 8.02 -1.12
N GLY A 63 0.32 8.03 -2.37
CA GLY A 63 -1.09 8.32 -2.64
C GLY A 63 -1.48 8.19 -4.10
N TYR A 64 -2.76 8.45 -4.33
CA TYR A 64 -3.39 8.47 -5.64
C TYR A 64 -3.84 9.90 -5.95
N SER A 65 -3.70 10.35 -7.20
CA SER A 65 -4.23 11.66 -7.63
C SER A 65 -5.14 11.50 -8.84
N ALA A 66 -6.34 12.06 -8.73
CA ALA A 66 -7.27 12.23 -9.84
C ALA A 66 -7.00 13.58 -10.49
N PHE A 67 -6.50 13.56 -11.73
CA PHE A 67 -6.30 14.77 -12.54
C PHE A 67 -7.45 14.90 -13.53
N VAL A 68 -8.29 15.91 -13.30
CA VAL A 68 -9.48 16.15 -14.12
C VAL A 68 -9.59 17.62 -14.50
N SER A 69 -10.14 17.89 -15.69
CA SER A 69 -10.54 19.24 -16.09
C SER A 69 -11.84 19.63 -15.39
N SER A 70 -11.94 20.88 -14.97
CA SER A 70 -13.15 21.48 -14.41
C SER A 70 -14.14 21.88 -15.51
N THR A 71 -14.49 20.93 -16.39
CA THR A 71 -15.52 21.13 -17.41
C THR A 71 -16.89 20.70 -16.86
N PRO A 72 -17.97 21.45 -17.11
CA PRO A 72 -19.31 21.02 -16.76
C PRO A 72 -19.66 19.68 -17.44
N ASP A 73 -20.52 18.89 -16.80
CA ASP A 73 -21.16 17.69 -17.39
C ASP A 73 -20.22 16.49 -17.68
N GLN A 74 -19.17 16.32 -16.86
CA GLN A 74 -18.31 15.14 -16.92
C GLN A 74 -19.03 13.92 -16.33
N GLN A 75 -19.05 12.82 -17.07
CA GLN A 75 -19.58 11.54 -16.60
C GLN A 75 -18.73 11.01 -15.43
N PRO A 76 -19.32 10.31 -14.44
CA PRO A 76 -18.56 9.63 -13.39
C PRO A 76 -17.50 8.69 -13.99
N ALA A 77 -16.25 8.86 -13.57
CA ALA A 77 -15.13 8.06 -14.03
C ALA A 77 -14.47 7.41 -12.82
N LEU A 78 -14.73 6.13 -12.61
CA LEU A 78 -14.15 5.38 -11.51
C LEU A 78 -12.70 5.04 -11.84
N THR A 79 -11.79 5.59 -11.07
CA THR A 79 -10.35 5.43 -11.24
C THR A 79 -9.75 4.69 -10.05
N GLN A 80 -8.59 4.07 -10.29
CA GLN A 80 -7.85 3.34 -9.27
C GLN A 80 -6.39 3.76 -9.24
N GLY A 81 -5.80 3.71 -8.05
CA GLY A 81 -4.37 3.87 -7.82
C GLY A 81 -3.88 2.86 -6.79
N PHE A 82 -2.57 2.64 -6.79
CA PHE A 82 -1.91 1.70 -5.89
C PHE A 82 -0.76 2.39 -5.17
N THR A 83 -0.59 2.09 -3.88
CA THR A 83 0.51 2.61 -3.06
C THR A 83 1.14 1.44 -2.32
N HIS A 84 2.41 1.17 -2.62
CA HIS A 84 3.18 0.10 -1.98
C HIS A 84 3.55 0.53 -0.56
N LEU A 85 3.28 -0.34 0.41
CA LEU A 85 3.57 -0.12 1.83
C LEU A 85 4.88 -0.78 2.26
N SER A 86 5.30 -1.83 1.57
CA SER A 86 6.38 -2.74 2.00
C SER A 86 7.69 -2.04 2.30
N ASN A 87 8.13 -1.13 1.42
CA ASN A 87 9.37 -0.38 1.61
C ASN A 87 9.29 0.53 2.85
N TRP A 88 8.17 1.26 3.00
CA TRP A 88 7.98 2.12 4.16
C TRP A 88 7.97 1.31 5.46
N ILE A 89 7.26 0.17 5.47
CA ILE A 89 7.23 -0.74 6.62
C ILE A 89 8.64 -1.25 6.95
N ALA A 90 9.40 -1.70 5.96
CA ALA A 90 10.76 -2.21 6.14
C ALA A 90 11.71 -1.15 6.71
N GLU A 91 11.61 0.09 6.24
CA GLU A 91 12.52 1.18 6.60
C GLU A 91 12.17 1.84 7.94
N LYS A 92 10.87 1.99 8.24
CA LYS A 92 10.38 2.84 9.33
C LYS A 92 9.93 2.06 10.56
N THR A 93 9.73 0.76 10.43
CA THR A 93 9.23 -0.08 11.52
C THR A 93 10.24 -1.16 11.91
N LYS A 94 9.97 -1.81 13.04
CA LYS A 94 10.68 -3.02 13.50
C LYS A 94 9.73 -4.21 13.59
N LEU A 95 8.77 -4.31 12.66
CA LEU A 95 7.74 -5.35 12.65
C LEU A 95 8.33 -6.77 12.59
N GLY A 96 9.55 -6.93 12.05
CA GLY A 96 10.30 -8.18 12.06
C GLY A 96 9.79 -9.27 11.11
N SER A 97 8.55 -9.15 10.62
CA SER A 97 7.96 -10.01 9.59
C SER A 97 6.94 -9.24 8.74
N PHE A 98 6.74 -9.71 7.50
CA PHE A 98 5.68 -9.27 6.59
C PHE A 98 4.47 -10.22 6.58
N ASP A 99 4.43 -11.18 7.51
CA ASP A 99 3.33 -12.12 7.62
C ASP A 99 2.00 -11.42 7.97
N PRO A 100 0.86 -11.90 7.45
CA PRO A 100 -0.45 -11.31 7.74
C PRO A 100 -0.76 -11.24 9.25
N GLY A 101 -0.30 -12.22 10.03
CA GLY A 101 -0.48 -12.23 11.49
C GLY A 101 0.16 -11.04 12.21
N VAL A 102 1.16 -10.40 11.61
CA VAL A 102 1.87 -9.23 12.17
C VAL A 102 1.43 -7.94 11.48
N VAL A 103 1.32 -7.94 10.15
CA VAL A 103 1.04 -6.72 9.38
C VAL A 103 -0.45 -6.31 9.45
N VAL A 104 -1.39 -7.26 9.45
CA VAL A 104 -2.83 -6.95 9.54
C VAL A 104 -3.18 -6.14 10.80
N PRO A 105 -2.79 -6.55 12.03
CA PRO A 105 -3.10 -5.75 13.22
C PRO A 105 -2.39 -4.39 13.20
N PHE A 106 -1.15 -4.33 12.71
CA PHE A 106 -0.42 -3.08 12.54
C PHE A 106 -1.16 -2.10 11.61
N LEU A 107 -1.60 -2.56 10.44
CA LEU A 107 -2.31 -1.71 9.49
C LEU A 107 -3.70 -1.31 10.00
N LYS A 108 -4.38 -2.16 10.78
CA LYS A 108 -5.65 -1.78 11.43
C LYS A 108 -5.48 -0.59 12.38
N ASP A 109 -4.37 -0.56 13.11
CA ASP A 109 -4.05 0.52 14.06
C ASP A 109 -3.49 1.77 13.38
N LYS A 110 -2.52 1.60 12.46
CA LYS A 110 -1.68 2.68 11.97
C LYS A 110 -2.05 3.24 10.61
N LEU A 111 -2.76 2.48 9.77
CA LEU A 111 -3.13 2.95 8.44
C LEU A 111 -4.14 4.07 8.55
N SER A 112 -3.87 5.21 7.93
CA SER A 112 -4.80 6.33 7.82
C SER A 112 -4.76 6.95 6.43
N TRP A 113 -5.83 7.65 6.06
CA TRP A 113 -5.87 8.40 4.80
C TRP A 113 -6.51 9.77 4.98
N ARG A 114 -6.13 10.70 4.10
CA ARG A 114 -6.69 12.05 3.98
C ARG A 114 -6.91 12.38 2.51
N VAL A 115 -7.80 13.34 2.24
CA VAL A 115 -8.02 13.87 0.90
C VAL A 115 -7.70 15.35 0.89
N GLN A 116 -7.01 15.80 -0.15
CA GLN A 116 -6.74 17.21 -0.39
C GLN A 116 -6.95 17.57 -1.86
N MET A 117 -7.45 18.78 -2.10
CA MET A 117 -7.49 19.39 -3.43
C MET A 117 -6.15 20.05 -3.77
N ALA A 118 -6.05 20.56 -5.00
CA ALA A 118 -5.00 21.49 -5.38
C ALA A 118 -4.88 22.66 -4.38
N GLY A 119 -3.65 23.13 -4.15
CA GLY A 119 -3.37 24.21 -3.20
C GLY A 119 -3.30 23.78 -1.72
N GLY A 120 -3.45 22.50 -1.40
CA GLY A 120 -3.36 21.99 -0.03
C GLY A 120 -4.65 22.11 0.77
N VAL A 121 -5.79 22.32 0.11
CA VAL A 121 -7.09 22.41 0.77
C VAL A 121 -7.54 21.01 1.20
N ALA A 122 -7.62 20.77 2.51
CA ALA A 122 -8.15 19.53 3.06
C ALA A 122 -9.63 19.33 2.70
N VAL A 123 -9.98 18.07 2.42
CA VAL A 123 -11.35 17.65 2.14
C VAL A 123 -11.74 16.58 3.15
N GLU A 124 -12.91 16.79 3.77
CA GLU A 124 -13.52 15.79 4.64
C GLU A 124 -13.86 14.53 3.85
N LEU A 125 -13.53 13.36 4.40
CA LEU A 125 -13.77 12.08 3.73
C LEU A 125 -15.26 11.82 3.43
N THR A 126 -16.16 12.40 4.21
CA THR A 126 -17.61 12.33 4.00
C THR A 126 -18.08 12.97 2.69
N LYS A 127 -17.27 13.87 2.10
CA LYS A 127 -17.54 14.50 0.81
C LYS A 127 -17.07 13.66 -0.38
N VAL A 128 -16.31 12.59 -0.14
CA VAL A 128 -15.79 11.66 -1.18
C VAL A 128 -16.46 10.30 -0.99
N THR A 129 -17.76 10.26 -1.26
CA THR A 129 -18.60 9.09 -1.03
C THR A 129 -18.26 7.90 -1.92
N SER A 130 -17.56 8.11 -3.05
CA SER A 130 -17.10 7.03 -3.91
C SER A 130 -15.77 6.40 -3.45
N LEU A 131 -15.08 7.01 -2.49
CA LEU A 131 -13.79 6.55 -2.00
C LEU A 131 -13.90 5.15 -1.42
N GLU A 132 -12.95 4.30 -1.81
CA GLU A 132 -12.71 2.98 -1.26
C GLU A 132 -11.20 2.70 -1.18
N VAL A 133 -10.69 2.58 0.05
CA VAL A 133 -9.31 2.19 0.35
C VAL A 133 -9.33 0.72 0.78
N THR A 134 -8.62 -0.15 0.06
CA THR A 134 -8.54 -1.59 0.34
C THR A 134 -7.08 -2.01 0.39
N VAL A 135 -6.71 -2.86 1.36
CA VAL A 135 -5.36 -3.42 1.45
C VAL A 135 -5.29 -4.76 0.72
N LEU A 136 -4.19 -4.98 0.02
CA LEU A 136 -3.86 -6.18 -0.74
C LEU A 136 -2.53 -6.74 -0.23
N ALA A 137 -2.38 -8.05 -0.28
CA ALA A 137 -1.12 -8.73 -0.02
C ALA A 137 -0.83 -9.70 -1.18
N THR A 138 0.36 -9.58 -1.78
CA THR A 138 0.79 -10.43 -2.88
C THR A 138 2.08 -11.14 -2.48
N PRO A 139 2.08 -12.47 -2.32
CA PRO A 139 3.30 -13.22 -2.13
C PRO A 139 4.22 -13.05 -3.35
N LEU A 140 5.49 -12.79 -3.11
CA LEU A 140 6.52 -12.68 -4.13
C LEU A 140 7.59 -13.75 -3.84
N THR A 141 7.88 -14.59 -4.82
CA THR A 141 8.93 -15.63 -4.71
C THR A 141 10.03 -15.37 -5.72
N LEU A 142 11.27 -15.27 -5.25
CA LEU A 142 12.47 -15.18 -6.08
C LEU A 142 13.19 -16.52 -6.08
N GLU A 143 13.03 -17.27 -7.16
CA GLU A 143 13.70 -18.55 -7.36
C GLU A 143 15.23 -18.37 -7.48
N PRO A 144 16.04 -19.38 -7.10
CA PRO A 144 17.48 -19.34 -7.26
C PRO A 144 17.89 -19.04 -8.72
N GLY A 145 18.72 -18.01 -8.91
CA GLY A 145 19.17 -17.58 -10.24
C GLY A 145 18.19 -16.69 -11.01
N ALA A 146 16.98 -16.44 -10.50
CA ALA A 146 16.06 -15.48 -11.10
C ALA A 146 16.46 -14.04 -10.78
N VAL A 147 16.16 -13.12 -11.71
CA VAL A 147 16.42 -11.67 -11.55
C VAL A 147 15.19 -10.93 -11.02
N PHE A 148 13.99 -11.43 -11.34
CA PHE A 148 12.72 -10.85 -10.94
C PHE A 148 11.90 -11.86 -10.14
N PRO A 149 11.18 -11.42 -9.09
CA PRO A 149 10.30 -12.29 -8.36
C PRO A 149 9.06 -12.63 -9.19
N THR A 150 8.52 -13.82 -8.97
CA THR A 150 7.23 -14.24 -9.50
C THR A 150 6.14 -13.90 -8.47
N PRO A 151 5.09 -13.13 -8.85
CA PRO A 151 3.97 -12.89 -7.96
C PRO A 151 3.07 -14.12 -7.87
N GLY A 152 2.69 -14.47 -6.66
CA GLY A 152 1.63 -15.42 -6.35
C GLY A 152 0.25 -14.78 -6.40
N GLU A 153 -0.75 -15.49 -5.88
CA GLU A 153 -2.12 -15.00 -5.82
C GLU A 153 -2.28 -13.80 -4.87
N THR A 154 -2.92 -12.74 -5.35
CA THR A 154 -3.16 -11.53 -4.55
C THR A 154 -4.37 -11.71 -3.65
N GLN A 155 -4.15 -11.59 -2.35
CA GLN A 155 -5.18 -11.68 -1.32
C GLN A 155 -5.69 -10.29 -0.94
N PHE A 156 -7.00 -10.16 -0.76
CA PHE A 156 -7.66 -8.92 -0.35
C PHE A 156 -7.91 -8.93 1.15
N TYR A 157 -7.58 -7.82 1.82
CA TYR A 157 -7.79 -7.63 3.25
C TYR A 157 -8.73 -6.45 3.51
N PRO A 158 -10.03 -6.57 3.13
CA PRO A 158 -10.98 -5.46 3.26
C PRO A 158 -11.24 -5.12 4.74
N ASN A 159 -11.14 -6.10 5.63
CA ASN A 159 -11.34 -5.94 7.07
C ASN A 159 -10.33 -5.01 7.75
N ILE A 160 -9.22 -4.63 7.09
CA ILE A 160 -8.27 -3.65 7.62
C ILE A 160 -8.87 -2.24 7.63
N THR A 161 -9.72 -1.92 6.64
CA THR A 161 -10.29 -0.58 6.47
C THR A 161 -11.81 -0.57 6.59
N ALA A 162 -12.47 -1.72 6.60
CA ALA A 162 -13.92 -1.85 6.75
C ALA A 162 -14.44 -1.09 7.98
N GLY A 163 -15.62 -0.47 7.83
CA GLY A 163 -16.25 0.35 8.88
C GLY A 163 -15.69 1.77 9.03
N ARG A 164 -14.58 2.11 8.34
CA ARG A 164 -14.01 3.47 8.34
C ARG A 164 -14.52 4.25 7.12
N ILE A 165 -14.69 5.57 7.25
CA ILE A 165 -15.17 6.43 6.16
C ILE A 165 -14.17 6.38 4.99
N GLY A 166 -14.64 5.97 3.81
CA GLY A 166 -13.81 5.75 2.63
C GLY A 166 -13.00 4.45 2.64
N GLY A 167 -13.23 3.56 3.63
CA GLY A 167 -12.64 2.23 3.69
C GLY A 167 -13.36 1.22 2.80
N SER A 168 -12.95 -0.05 2.86
CA SER A 168 -13.53 -1.10 2.03
C SER A 168 -15.01 -1.34 2.36
N ARG A 169 -15.82 -1.55 1.32
CA ARG A 169 -17.27 -1.83 1.43
C ARG A 169 -17.61 -3.30 1.31
N SER A 170 -16.62 -4.12 0.97
CA SER A 170 -16.81 -5.53 0.68
C SER A 170 -16.39 -6.35 1.88
N GLU A 171 -17.31 -7.07 2.52
CA GLU A 171 -16.97 -8.16 3.45
C GLU A 171 -16.61 -9.45 2.72
N ARG A 172 -16.06 -9.38 1.50
CA ARG A 172 -15.58 -10.58 0.81
C ARG A 172 -14.31 -11.05 1.48
N VAL A 173 -14.50 -11.87 2.51
CA VAL A 173 -13.57 -12.93 2.88
C VAL A 173 -13.45 -13.79 1.62
N SER A 174 -12.27 -13.86 1.02
CA SER A 174 -12.00 -14.94 0.07
C SER A 174 -12.08 -16.23 0.88
N GLU A 175 -13.21 -16.91 0.82
CA GLU A 175 -13.33 -18.32 1.18
C GLU A 175 -12.83 -19.16 0.00
N GLU A 176 -12.05 -20.18 0.36
CA GLU A 176 -11.45 -21.28 -0.42
C GLU A 176 -10.20 -21.02 -1.26
#